data_AF-A0A6A7AW98-F1
#
_entry.id   AF-A0A6A7AW98-F1
#
_cell.length_a   1.000
_cell.length_b   1.000
_cell.length_c   1.000
_cell.angle_alpha   90.00
_cell.angle_beta   90.00
_cell.angle_gamma   90.00
#
_symmetry.space_group_name_H-M   'P 1'
#
loop_
_entity.id
_entity.type
_entity.pdbx_description
1 polymer ?
#
loop_
_entity_poly.entity_id
_entity_poly.type
_entity_poly.pdbx_seq_one_letter_code
_entity_poly.pdbx_strand_id
1 'polypeptide(L)' 'MDDERLSDDLAAWACFRLDRCRSGLRMLHLYDGNGVISKGVLLVRIGKTVFPTGKRMVRGRGFSD' A
#
# COMPACT_ATOMS: atom_id res chain seq x y z
N MET A 1 -4.61 0.12 37.23
CA MET A 1 -5.50 -0.37 36.16
C MET A 1 -5.10 0.35 34.90
N ASP A 2 -4.00 -0.15 34.34
CA ASP A 2 -3.72 -0.31 32.90
C ASP A 2 -4.00 0.88 31.98
N ASP A 3 -3.15 1.90 32.11
CA ASP A 3 -2.79 2.77 30.98
C ASP A 3 -1.95 1.98 29.97
N GLU A 4 -2.53 0.95 29.35
CA GLU A 4 -2.01 0.38 28.10
C GLU A 4 -2.25 1.43 27.00
N ARG A 5 -1.37 2.43 26.99
CA ARG A 5 -1.17 3.31 25.85
C ARG A 5 -1.09 2.38 24.64
N LEU A 6 -2.01 2.55 23.72
CA LEU A 6 -1.93 2.00 22.36
C LEU A 6 -0.52 2.31 21.85
N SER A 7 0.39 1.36 22.04
CA SER A 7 1.77 1.51 21.61
C SER A 7 1.69 1.56 20.09
N ASP A 8 2.06 2.69 19.51
CA ASP A 8 2.10 2.89 18.05
C ASP A 8 3.32 2.14 17.47
N ASP A 9 3.42 0.87 17.83
CA ASP A 9 4.48 -0.01 17.40
C ASP A 9 4.23 -0.41 15.95
N LEU A 10 5.31 -0.43 15.17
CA LEU A 10 5.27 -0.85 13.77
C LEU A 10 4.78 -2.29 13.67
N ALA A 11 3.51 -2.46 13.29
CA ALA A 11 2.91 -3.78 13.13
C ALA A 11 3.59 -4.57 12.00
N ALA A 12 3.75 -3.95 10.82
CA ALA A 12 4.55 -4.43 9.69
C ALA A 12 4.54 -3.39 8.55
N TRP A 13 5.32 -3.63 7.49
CA TRP A 13 5.35 -2.78 6.28
C TRP A 13 5.53 -3.59 5.00
N ALA A 14 5.26 -2.99 3.83
CA ALA A 14 5.62 -3.58 2.54
C ALA A 14 5.99 -2.50 1.55
N CYS A 15 6.99 -2.77 0.70
CA CYS A 15 7.35 -1.94 -0.43
C CYS A 15 7.04 -2.67 -1.73
N PHE A 16 6.42 -1.96 -2.68
CA PHE A 16 6.07 -2.52 -3.98
C PHE A 16 6.53 -1.60 -5.10
N ARG A 17 7.25 -2.14 -6.09
CA ARG A 17 7.80 -1.31 -7.16
C ARG A 17 6.71 -0.91 -8.14
N LEU A 18 6.58 0.40 -8.38
CA LEU A 18 5.53 0.97 -9.23
C LEU A 18 5.68 0.62 -10.72
N ASP A 19 6.91 0.37 -11.18
CA ASP A 19 7.23 0.02 -12.55
C ASP A 19 6.62 -1.34 -12.94
N ARG A 20 6.66 -2.32 -12.02
CA ARG A 20 6.04 -3.65 -12.18
C ARG A 20 4.60 -3.71 -11.67
N CYS A 21 4.07 -2.59 -11.21
CA CYS A 21 2.74 -2.54 -10.62
C CYS A 21 1.65 -2.57 -11.70
N ARG A 22 0.92 -3.69 -11.72
CA ARG A 22 -0.25 -3.96 -12.57
C ARG A 22 -1.52 -3.78 -11.75
N SER A 23 -2.56 -3.18 -12.34
CA SER A 23 -3.86 -3.02 -11.71
C SER A 23 -4.56 -4.36 -11.40
N GLY A 24 -5.46 -4.35 -10.41
CA GLY A 24 -6.24 -5.50 -9.97
C GLY A 24 -5.88 -5.98 -8.56
N LEU A 25 -6.42 -7.14 -8.18
CA LEU A 25 -6.20 -7.74 -6.85
C LEU A 25 -4.80 -8.34 -6.72
N ARG A 26 -4.08 -8.03 -5.65
CA ARG A 26 -2.72 -8.51 -5.38
C ARG A 26 -2.55 -8.85 -3.90
N MET A 27 -1.73 -9.87 -3.64
CA MET A 27 -1.25 -10.19 -2.30
C MET A 27 0.09 -9.49 -2.07
N LEU A 28 0.21 -8.77 -0.96
CA LEU A 28 1.45 -8.15 -0.50
C LEU A 28 1.91 -8.83 0.77
N HIS A 29 3.11 -9.40 0.74
CA HIS A 29 3.77 -9.92 1.93
C HIS A 29 4.29 -8.76 2.78
N LEU A 30 3.98 -8.82 4.06
CA LEU A 30 4.41 -7.83 5.03
C LEU A 30 5.77 -8.23 5.64
N TYR A 31 6.60 -7.23 5.89
CA TYR A 31 7.90 -7.32 6.53
C TYR A 31 7.81 -6.73 7.94
N ASP A 32 8.55 -7.32 8.88
CA ASP A 32 8.70 -6.79 10.23
C ASP A 32 9.65 -5.57 10.27
N GLY A 33 9.85 -4.99 11.45
CA GLY A 33 10.75 -3.85 11.62
C GLY A 33 12.22 -4.12 11.26
N ASN A 34 12.64 -5.37 11.16
CA ASN A 34 13.99 -5.77 10.74
C ASN A 34 14.08 -6.03 9.23
N GLY A 35 12.96 -5.91 8.51
CA GLY A 35 12.89 -6.21 7.08
C GLY A 35 12.84 -7.70 6.78
N VAL A 36 12.46 -8.55 7.74
CA VAL A 36 12.25 -9.98 7.54
C VAL A 36 10.80 -10.22 7.15
N ILE A 37 10.55 -11.14 6.19
CA ILE A 37 9.19 -11.53 5.82
C ILE A 37 8.46 -12.07 7.04
N SER A 38 7.34 -11.42 7.37
CA SER A 38 6.43 -11.85 8.43
C SER A 38 5.38 -12.85 7.91
N LYS A 39 4.56 -13.37 8.82
CA LYS A 39 3.38 -14.18 8.46
C LYS A 39 2.21 -13.35 7.90
N GLY A 40 2.30 -12.02 7.98
CA GLY A 40 1.25 -11.11 7.54
C GLY A 40 1.19 -10.98 6.02
N VAL A 41 -0.03 -11.03 5.47
CA VAL A 41 -0.31 -10.81 4.05
C VAL A 41 -1.50 -9.88 3.91
N LEU A 42 -1.41 -8.89 3.02
CA LEU A 42 -2.53 -8.01 2.66
C LEU A 42 -3.05 -8.36 1.28
N LEU A 43 -4.37 -8.50 1.15
CA LEU A 43 -5.06 -8.52 -0.13
C LEU A 43 -5.50 -7.09 -0.48
N VAL A 44 -4.98 -6.54 -1.57
CA VAL A 44 -5.25 -5.16 -2.00
C VAL A 44 -5.75 -5.11 -3.43
N ARG A 45 -6.68 -4.19 -3.72
CA ARG A 45 -7.06 -3.82 -5.10
C ARG A 45 -6.22 -2.62 -5.54
N ILE A 46 -5.34 -2.83 -6.50
CA ILE A 46 -4.49 -1.78 -7.05
C ILE A 46 -5.17 -1.11 -8.23
N GLY A 47 -5.43 0.20 -8.12
CA GLY A 47 -5.74 1.09 -9.25
C GLY A 47 -4.49 1.84 -9.70
N LYS A 48 -4.24 1.92 -11.01
CA LYS A 48 -3.10 2.66 -11.57
C LYS A 48 -3.56 3.57 -12.70
N THR A 49 -3.22 4.85 -12.59
CA THR A 49 -3.47 5.87 -13.61
C THR A 49 -2.12 6.45 -14.02
N VAL A 50 -1.77 6.36 -15.31
CA VAL A 50 -0.53 6.92 -15.84
C VAL A 50 -0.86 8.25 -16.52
N PHE A 51 -0.15 9.30 -16.11
CA PHE A 51 -0.29 10.61 -16.73
C PHE A 51 0.86 10.84 -17.71
N PRO A 52 0.59 11.25 -18.96
CA PRO A 52 1.65 11.68 -19.85
C PRO A 52 2.31 12.93 -19.27
N THR A 53 3.63 12.92 -19.19
CA THR A 53 4.44 14.05 -18.73
C THR A 53 4.08 15.29 -19.54
N GLY A 54 3.50 16.32 -18.88
CA GLY A 54 3.16 17.61 -19.50
C GLY A 54 1.70 18.05 -19.46
N LYS A 55 0.73 17.21 -19.06
CA LYS A 55 -0.67 17.65 -18.85
C LYS A 55 -0.98 17.86 -17.37
N ARG A 56 -1.31 19.10 -17.00
CA ARG A 56 -1.71 19.48 -15.63
C ARG A 56 -2.98 18.71 -15.24
N MET A 57 -2.94 17.97 -14.14
CA MET A 57 -4.05 17.16 -13.66
C MET A 57 -5.23 18.06 -13.25
N VAL A 58 -6.36 17.96 -13.96
CA VAL A 58 -7.65 18.49 -13.48
C VAL A 58 -8.26 17.39 -12.62
N ARG A 59 -8.15 17.55 -11.29
CA ARG A 59 -8.79 16.66 -10.30
C ARG A 59 -10.30 16.62 -10.57
N GLY A 60 -10.87 15.43 -10.79
CA GLY A 60 -12.32 15.33 -10.97
C GLY A 60 -12.96 13.98 -11.30
N ARG A 61 -12.21 12.90 -11.55
CA ARG A 61 -12.83 11.57 -11.74
C ARG A 61 -12.38 10.61 -10.65
N GLY A 62 -13.29 10.37 -9.71
CA GLY A 62 -13.17 9.32 -8.70
C GLY A 62 -13.13 7.94 -9.34
N PHE A 63 -12.55 6.99 -8.62
CA PHE A 63 -12.52 5.59 -8.97
C PHE A 63 -13.94 5.02 -8.81
N SER A 64 -14.62 4.75 -9.93
CA SER A 64 -15.81 3.89 -9.94
C SER A 64 -15.37 2.46 -10.29
N ASP A 65 -15.86 1.51 -9.51
CA ASP A 65 -15.48 0.09 -9.48
C ASP A 65 -15.50 -0.66 -10.82
#